data_AF-A0AAU3UVY3-F1
#
_entry.id   AF-A0AAU3UVY3-F1
#
_cell.length_a   1.000
_cell.length_b   1.000
_cell.length_c   1.000
_cell.angle_alpha   90.00
_cell.angle_beta   90.00
_cell.angle_gamma   90.00
#
_symmetry.space_group_name_H-M   'P 1'
#
loop_
_entity.id
_entity.type
_entity.pdbx_description
1 polymer ?
#
loop_
_entity_poly.entity_id
_entity_poly.type
_entity_poly.pdbx_seq_one_letter_code
_entity_poly.pdbx_strand_id
1 'polypeptide(L)'
;MGRTVVVGDIHGCFDELMELLEALALSDEDLLVSVGDLVDRGPKPVEVVEFFRARGNSVVVAGNHERKHVRGVFSYSQDVTRLQAGDGYAAMVEWMRTLPYYFENEHVRVVHAGMVPGIPLSEQPEEILCGSSRGERELAARFASGHWHDRYEDAEVIAFGHHVTGDEPMVRDGRIFGLDTGACHGGRLTALSLPDMTIHSVAAHTDHWSNVRRNWQLPVLRTKPWHGYTWLELAETITRLSATPDAASRAWLAEIEKWSVALQSVFPALVSAAERTADGLDAEKMKAHPASMFLFQARNNRLDVAGLSRQCNTPRRTIDLTVALGVEVPALPD
;
A
#
# COMPACT_ATOMS: atom_id res chain seq x y z
N MET A 1 -6.17 -17.18 34.36
CA MET A 1 -5.86 -16.72 32.98
C MET A 1 -6.53 -15.37 32.84
N GLY A 2 -5.82 -14.33 32.39
CA GLY A 2 -6.42 -13.01 32.18
C GLY A 2 -7.50 -13.07 31.09
N ARG A 3 -8.33 -12.01 30.99
CA ARG A 3 -9.36 -11.95 29.95
C ARG A 3 -8.73 -11.89 28.55
N THR A 4 -9.49 -12.28 27.53
CA THR A 4 -9.10 -12.05 26.13
C THR A 4 -9.79 -10.80 25.63
N VAL A 5 -9.04 -9.88 25.03
CA VAL A 5 -9.57 -8.67 24.39
C VAL A 5 -9.24 -8.73 22.91
N VAL A 6 -10.26 -8.74 22.05
CA VAL A 6 -10.10 -8.75 20.59
C VAL A 6 -10.37 -7.35 20.05
N VAL A 7 -9.40 -6.72 19.36
CA VAL A 7 -9.53 -5.37 18.78
C VAL A 7 -9.66 -5.44 17.25
N GLY A 8 -10.55 -4.62 16.69
CA GLY A 8 -10.80 -4.47 15.25
C GLY A 8 -9.64 -3.83 14.47
N ASP A 9 -9.91 -3.46 13.22
CA ASP A 9 -8.93 -2.87 12.30
C ASP A 9 -8.41 -1.52 12.82
N ILE A 10 -7.09 -1.45 13.09
CA ILE A 10 -6.48 -0.27 13.73
C ILE A 10 -6.01 0.74 12.70
N HIS A 11 -5.45 0.28 11.58
CA HIS A 11 -5.01 1.13 10.47
C HIS A 11 -4.18 2.36 10.92
N GLY A 12 -3.17 2.17 11.76
CA GLY A 12 -2.30 3.25 12.24
C GLY A 12 -2.97 4.28 13.17
N CYS A 13 -4.18 4.02 13.67
CA CYS A 13 -4.89 4.85 14.67
C CYS A 13 -4.34 4.56 16.08
N PHE A 14 -3.06 4.88 16.29
CA PHE A 14 -2.36 4.54 17.52
C PHE A 14 -2.92 5.25 18.76
N ASP A 15 -3.35 6.50 18.61
CA ASP A 15 -3.89 7.27 19.74
C ASP A 15 -5.23 6.66 20.20
N GLU A 16 -6.11 6.30 19.26
CA GLU A 16 -7.34 5.58 19.54
C GLU A 16 -7.08 4.19 20.15
N LEU A 17 -6.05 3.48 19.69
CA LEU A 17 -5.65 2.22 20.33
C LEU A 17 -5.32 2.45 21.80
N MET A 18 -4.46 3.41 22.12
CA MET A 18 -4.07 3.69 23.50
C MET A 18 -5.26 4.12 24.37
N GLU A 19 -6.14 4.98 23.86
CA GLU A 19 -7.36 5.40 24.55
C GLU A 19 -8.31 4.23 24.81
N LEU A 20 -8.48 3.33 23.84
CA LEU A 20 -9.31 2.14 23.99
C LEU A 20 -8.75 1.23 25.07
N LEU A 21 -7.43 0.98 25.06
CA LEU A 21 -6.78 0.12 26.05
C LEU A 21 -6.81 0.72 27.46
N GLU A 22 -6.71 2.05 27.58
CA GLU A 22 -6.89 2.76 28.85
C GLU A 22 -8.34 2.64 29.35
N ALA A 23 -9.33 2.86 28.49
CA ALA A 23 -10.75 2.72 28.84
C ALA A 23 -11.13 1.30 29.25
N LEU A 24 -10.46 0.30 28.66
CA LEU A 24 -10.57 -1.11 29.04
C LEU A 24 -9.90 -1.42 30.39
N ALA A 25 -8.99 -0.56 30.86
CA ALA A 25 -8.01 -0.88 31.88
C ALA A 25 -7.25 -2.18 31.56
N LEU A 26 -6.76 -2.30 30.32
CA LEU A 26 -6.03 -3.49 29.86
C LEU A 26 -4.76 -3.70 30.70
N SER A 27 -4.63 -4.88 31.30
CA SER A 27 -3.43 -5.26 32.07
C SER A 27 -2.48 -6.13 31.24
N ASP A 28 -1.23 -6.32 31.70
CA ASP A 28 -0.29 -7.24 31.05
C ASP A 28 -0.67 -8.72 31.18
N GLU A 29 -1.56 -9.05 32.12
CA GLU A 29 -2.12 -10.40 32.26
C GLU A 29 -3.22 -10.70 31.22
N ASP A 30 -3.83 -9.66 30.63
CA ASP A 30 -4.85 -9.79 29.61
C ASP A 30 -4.22 -10.15 28.25
N LEU A 31 -4.81 -11.11 27.54
CA LEU A 31 -4.40 -11.43 26.18
C LEU A 31 -5.05 -10.43 25.22
N LEU A 32 -4.23 -9.64 24.52
CA LEU A 32 -4.70 -8.73 23.47
C LEU A 32 -4.56 -9.38 22.10
N VAL A 33 -5.67 -9.55 21.38
CA VAL A 33 -5.69 -10.10 20.03
C VAL A 33 -6.15 -9.03 19.05
N SER A 34 -5.37 -8.73 18.00
CA SER A 34 -5.84 -7.89 16.90
C SER A 34 -6.35 -8.75 15.74
N VAL A 35 -7.44 -8.31 15.10
CA VAL A 35 -7.98 -8.92 13.87
C VAL A 35 -7.12 -8.61 12.63
N GLY A 36 -6.02 -7.86 12.74
CA GLY A 36 -5.16 -7.47 11.61
C GLY A 36 -5.45 -6.06 11.09
N ASP A 37 -4.91 -5.74 9.91
CA ASP A 37 -4.95 -4.40 9.32
C ASP A 37 -4.47 -3.32 10.32
N LEU A 38 -3.27 -3.56 10.89
CA LEU A 38 -2.59 -2.66 11.81
C LEU A 38 -2.07 -1.40 11.11
N VAL A 39 -1.65 -1.55 9.85
CA VAL A 39 -0.96 -0.51 9.09
C VAL A 39 -1.83 0.09 8.01
N ASP A 40 -1.28 1.07 7.28
CA ASP A 40 -1.95 1.84 6.25
C ASP A 40 -3.06 2.75 6.76
N ARG A 41 -3.37 3.75 5.93
CA ARG A 41 -4.45 4.75 6.08
C ARG A 41 -4.30 5.74 7.24
N GLY A 42 -3.95 5.30 8.44
CA GLY A 42 -3.77 6.19 9.59
C GLY A 42 -2.37 6.77 9.76
N PRO A 43 -2.21 7.67 10.74
CA PRO A 43 -1.04 8.52 10.87
C PRO A 43 0.17 7.83 11.50
N LYS A 44 -0.04 6.77 12.30
CA LYS A 44 0.96 6.18 13.19
C LYS A 44 1.09 4.66 13.04
N PRO A 45 1.27 4.10 11.81
CA PRO A 45 1.35 2.65 11.63
C PRO A 45 2.59 2.03 12.28
N VAL A 46 3.70 2.78 12.39
CA VAL A 46 4.94 2.30 12.99
C VAL A 46 4.74 2.09 14.50
N GLU A 47 4.10 3.03 15.16
CA GLU A 47 3.82 3.00 16.59
C GLU A 47 2.89 1.84 16.95
N VAL A 48 1.87 1.56 16.13
CA VAL A 48 1.00 0.39 16.30
C VAL A 48 1.82 -0.90 16.22
N VAL A 49 2.67 -1.06 15.20
CA VAL A 49 3.51 -2.27 15.06
C VAL A 49 4.47 -2.42 16.22
N GLU A 50 5.19 -1.36 16.61
CA GLU A 50 6.15 -1.41 17.70
C GLU A 50 5.47 -1.71 19.05
N PHE A 51 4.25 -1.21 19.27
CA PHE A 51 3.45 -1.59 20.44
C PHE A 51 3.19 -3.10 20.51
N PHE A 52 2.69 -3.72 19.44
CA PHE A 52 2.43 -5.16 19.42
C PHE A 52 3.71 -5.99 19.50
N ARG A 53 4.84 -5.50 18.94
CA ARG A 53 6.14 -6.17 19.08
C ARG A 53 6.68 -6.13 20.50
N ALA A 54 6.44 -5.04 21.23
CA ALA A 54 6.90 -4.87 22.60
C ALA A 54 6.00 -5.60 23.61
N ARG A 55 4.72 -5.83 23.29
CA ARG A 55 3.76 -6.47 24.20
C ARG A 55 3.85 -8.00 24.14
N GLY A 56 4.33 -8.59 25.24
CA GLY A 56 4.49 -10.06 25.34
C GLY A 56 3.20 -10.88 25.29
N ASN A 57 2.10 -10.38 25.87
CA ASN A 57 0.82 -11.08 25.90
C ASN A 57 -0.13 -10.52 24.82
N SER A 58 0.31 -10.63 23.56
CA SER A 58 -0.49 -10.22 22.41
C SER A 58 -0.33 -11.13 21.20
N VAL A 59 -1.38 -11.19 20.38
CA VAL A 59 -1.43 -11.88 19.10
C VAL A 59 -2.01 -10.93 18.05
N VAL A 60 -1.47 -10.97 16.85
CA VAL A 60 -1.99 -10.21 15.71
C VAL A 60 -2.21 -11.20 14.59
N VAL A 61 -3.43 -11.31 14.07
CA VAL A 61 -3.67 -12.09 12.85
C VAL A 61 -3.36 -11.25 11.61
N ALA A 62 -2.87 -11.87 10.55
CA ALA A 62 -2.49 -11.16 9.32
C ALA A 62 -3.73 -10.68 8.54
N GLY A 63 -3.86 -9.37 8.38
CA GLY A 63 -4.85 -8.74 7.53
C GLY A 63 -4.43 -8.66 6.06
N ASN A 64 -5.33 -8.17 5.20
CA ASN A 64 -5.01 -8.01 3.79
C ASN A 64 -3.92 -6.94 3.58
N HIS A 65 -3.83 -5.95 4.47
CA HIS A 65 -2.86 -4.87 4.38
C HIS A 65 -1.43 -5.33 4.73
N GLU A 66 -1.25 -6.07 5.82
CA GLU A 66 0.05 -6.70 6.13
C GLU A 66 0.48 -7.63 4.98
N ARG A 67 -0.47 -8.41 4.44
CA ARG A 67 -0.19 -9.31 3.31
C ARG A 67 0.28 -8.57 2.05
N LYS A 68 -0.29 -7.40 1.74
CA LYS A 68 0.15 -6.55 0.61
C LYS A 68 1.60 -6.11 0.79
N HIS A 69 1.99 -5.69 1.99
CA HIS A 69 3.38 -5.36 2.32
C HIS A 69 4.32 -6.56 2.17
N VAL A 70 3.95 -7.71 2.75
CA VAL A 70 4.71 -8.98 2.70
C VAL A 70 4.92 -9.49 1.26
N ARG A 71 3.97 -9.22 0.36
CA ARG A 71 4.00 -9.63 -1.06
C ARG A 71 4.59 -8.57 -2.00
N GLY A 72 4.84 -7.35 -1.53
CA GLY A 72 5.31 -6.25 -2.36
C GLY A 72 4.26 -5.72 -3.34
N VAL A 73 2.97 -5.87 -3.02
CA VAL A 73 1.85 -5.39 -3.86
C VAL A 73 1.39 -4.04 -3.32
N PHE A 74 1.93 -2.96 -3.88
CA PHE A 74 1.75 -1.62 -3.34
C PHE A 74 0.65 -0.83 -4.05
N SER A 75 -0.23 -0.23 -3.24
CA SER A 75 -1.14 0.83 -3.64
C SER A 75 -0.77 2.13 -2.91
N TYR A 76 -1.57 3.19 -3.09
CA TYR A 76 -1.30 4.49 -2.48
C TYR A 76 -1.11 4.40 -0.96
N SER A 77 -1.91 3.60 -0.23
CA SER A 77 -1.76 3.49 1.22
C SER A 77 -0.43 2.84 1.62
N GLN A 78 0.00 1.77 0.92
CA GLN A 78 1.28 1.13 1.18
C GLN A 78 2.47 2.05 0.86
N ASP A 79 2.35 2.87 -0.20
CA ASP A 79 3.36 3.89 -0.50
C ASP A 79 3.50 4.88 0.66
N VAL A 80 2.39 5.32 1.26
CA VAL A 80 2.41 6.20 2.44
C VAL A 80 3.05 5.52 3.65
N THR A 81 2.64 4.29 3.99
CA THR A 81 3.20 3.52 5.12
C THR A 81 4.71 3.31 4.97
N ARG A 82 5.19 3.05 3.74
CA ARG A 82 6.62 2.92 3.45
C ARG A 82 7.39 4.20 3.76
N LEU A 83 6.80 5.37 3.45
CA LEU A 83 7.41 6.65 3.76
C LEU A 83 7.35 6.98 5.26
N GLN A 84 6.25 6.64 5.93
CA GLN A 84 6.12 6.76 7.39
C GLN A 84 7.17 5.91 8.12
N ALA A 85 7.40 4.68 7.65
CA ALA A 85 8.32 3.74 8.28
C ALA A 85 9.81 4.02 7.98
N GLY A 86 10.13 4.67 6.85
CA GLY A 86 11.51 4.98 6.47
C GLY A 86 12.43 3.75 6.52
N ASP A 87 13.58 3.91 7.18
CA ASP A 87 14.58 2.85 7.33
C ASP A 87 14.07 1.63 8.12
N GLY A 88 13.05 1.82 8.97
CA GLY A 88 12.43 0.75 9.76
C GLY A 88 11.51 -0.17 8.95
N TYR A 89 11.16 0.21 7.72
CA TYR A 89 10.19 -0.52 6.89
C TYR A 89 10.56 -1.99 6.68
N ALA A 90 11.84 -2.31 6.43
CA ALA A 90 12.27 -3.68 6.20
C ALA A 90 12.04 -4.57 7.41
N ALA A 91 12.40 -4.10 8.62
CA ALA A 91 12.18 -4.83 9.86
C ALA A 91 10.68 -5.02 10.16
N MET A 92 9.87 -3.99 9.87
CA MET A 92 8.42 -4.06 10.01
C MET A 92 7.81 -5.16 9.12
N VAL A 93 8.23 -5.24 7.85
CA VAL A 93 7.76 -6.30 6.93
C VAL A 93 8.21 -7.68 7.38
N GLU A 94 9.43 -7.84 7.86
CA GLU A 94 9.92 -9.15 8.35
C GLU A 94 9.13 -9.63 9.57
N TRP A 95 8.70 -8.73 10.46
CA TRP A 95 7.78 -9.09 11.53
C TRP A 95 6.38 -9.45 10.99
N MET A 96 5.84 -8.70 10.03
CA MET A 96 4.54 -9.04 9.41
C MET A 96 4.54 -10.42 8.74
N ARG A 97 5.69 -10.93 8.28
CA ARG A 97 5.81 -12.29 7.71
C ARG A 97 5.55 -13.40 8.73
N THR A 98 5.66 -13.12 10.03
CA THR A 98 5.49 -14.12 11.09
C THR A 98 4.07 -14.18 11.64
N LEU A 99 3.18 -13.29 11.19
CA LEU A 99 1.81 -13.21 11.70
C LEU A 99 1.00 -14.44 11.26
N PRO A 100 0.28 -15.12 12.18
CA PRO A 100 -0.64 -16.18 11.82
C PRO A 100 -1.86 -15.63 11.08
N TYR A 101 -2.54 -16.45 10.28
CA TYR A 101 -3.76 -16.03 9.59
C TYR A 101 -5.05 -16.20 10.40
N TYR A 102 -4.96 -16.85 11.55
CA TYR A 102 -6.05 -17.00 12.50
C TYR A 102 -5.49 -17.17 13.92
N PHE A 103 -6.36 -16.98 14.91
CA PHE A 103 -6.12 -17.31 16.31
C PHE A 103 -7.34 -18.04 16.85
N GLU A 104 -7.13 -19.03 17.71
CA GLU A 104 -8.21 -19.78 18.35
C GLU A 104 -7.79 -20.19 19.75
N ASN A 105 -8.68 -19.99 20.71
CA ASN A 105 -8.59 -20.54 22.06
C ASN A 105 -9.97 -21.05 22.51
N GLU A 106 -10.09 -21.43 23.78
CA GLU A 106 -11.33 -21.94 24.38
C GLU A 106 -12.48 -20.93 24.42
N HIS A 107 -12.22 -19.64 24.18
CA HIS A 107 -13.21 -18.56 24.26
C HIS A 107 -13.59 -17.99 22.89
N VAL A 108 -12.66 -17.93 21.93
CA VAL A 108 -12.87 -17.20 20.68
C VAL A 108 -12.01 -17.72 19.52
N ARG A 109 -12.59 -17.65 18.32
CA ARG A 109 -11.92 -17.70 17.02
C ARG A 109 -11.74 -16.30 16.47
N VAL A 110 -10.56 -16.00 15.95
CA VAL A 110 -10.24 -14.71 15.34
C VAL A 110 -9.68 -14.93 13.95
N VAL A 111 -10.31 -14.29 12.97
CA VAL A 111 -9.84 -14.23 11.57
C VAL A 111 -9.93 -12.77 11.13
N HIS A 112 -9.15 -12.35 10.14
CA HIS A 112 -9.24 -10.97 9.69
C HIS A 112 -10.53 -10.69 8.92
N ALA A 113 -10.87 -11.48 7.91
CA ALA A 113 -11.98 -11.18 7.00
C ALA A 113 -13.11 -12.22 7.00
N GLY A 114 -12.75 -13.49 6.82
CA GLY A 114 -13.76 -14.52 6.74
C GLY A 114 -13.23 -15.93 6.65
N MET A 115 -14.16 -16.88 6.56
CA MET A 115 -13.88 -18.31 6.52
C MET A 115 -14.97 -19.05 5.76
N VAL A 116 -14.75 -20.32 5.45
CA VAL A 116 -15.77 -21.22 4.91
C VAL A 116 -16.36 -22.04 6.07
N PRO A 117 -17.64 -21.87 6.45
CA PRO A 117 -18.27 -22.65 7.52
C PRO A 117 -18.14 -24.15 7.33
N GLY A 118 -17.94 -24.88 8.43
CA GLY A 118 -17.73 -26.34 8.43
C GLY A 118 -16.32 -26.80 8.05
N ILE A 119 -15.39 -25.89 7.74
CA ILE A 119 -13.98 -26.21 7.52
C ILE A 119 -13.15 -25.66 8.70
N PRO A 120 -12.31 -26.49 9.36
CA PRO A 120 -11.43 -26.04 10.45
C PRO A 120 -10.53 -24.88 10.02
N LEU A 121 -10.23 -23.94 10.94
CA LEU A 121 -9.41 -22.76 10.62
C LEU A 121 -8.01 -23.12 10.06
N SER A 122 -7.42 -24.21 10.54
CA SER A 122 -6.13 -24.74 10.05
C SER A 122 -6.16 -25.23 8.60
N GLU A 123 -7.35 -25.47 8.03
CA GLU A 123 -7.55 -25.96 6.66
C GLU A 123 -8.11 -24.88 5.73
N GLN A 124 -8.36 -23.66 6.25
CA GLN A 124 -8.83 -22.54 5.45
C GLN A 124 -7.70 -21.98 4.58
N PRO A 125 -7.98 -21.57 3.32
CA PRO A 125 -7.03 -20.81 2.52
C PRO A 125 -6.69 -19.46 3.19
N GLU A 126 -5.41 -19.14 3.30
CA GLU A 126 -4.92 -17.86 3.87
C GLU A 126 -5.54 -16.65 3.16
N GLU A 127 -5.74 -16.75 1.83
CA GLU A 127 -6.36 -15.68 1.04
C GLU A 127 -7.79 -15.35 1.47
N ILE A 128 -8.53 -16.33 1.98
CA ILE A 128 -9.89 -16.16 2.53
C ILE A 128 -9.81 -15.55 3.92
N LEU A 129 -8.99 -16.15 4.81
CA LEU A 129 -8.80 -15.69 6.18
C LEU A 129 -8.40 -14.22 6.24
N CYS A 130 -7.48 -13.81 5.36
CA CYS A 130 -6.96 -12.46 5.30
C CYS A 130 -7.75 -11.51 4.41
N GLY A 131 -8.83 -11.93 3.73
CA GLY A 131 -9.62 -11.00 2.90
C GLY A 131 -8.90 -10.46 1.66
N SER A 132 -7.99 -11.23 1.06
CA SER A 132 -7.40 -10.82 -0.23
C SER A 132 -8.46 -10.81 -1.34
N SER A 133 -8.25 -10.04 -2.41
CA SER A 133 -9.18 -10.02 -3.55
C SER A 133 -9.42 -11.39 -4.18
N ARG A 134 -8.48 -12.35 -4.02
CA ARG A 134 -8.70 -13.74 -4.45
C ARG A 134 -9.67 -14.46 -3.51
N GLY A 135 -9.46 -14.36 -2.21
CA GLY A 135 -10.31 -14.99 -1.20
C GLY A 135 -11.73 -14.42 -1.19
N GLU A 136 -11.89 -13.10 -1.33
CA GLU A 136 -13.22 -12.49 -1.46
C GLU A 136 -13.98 -13.02 -2.68
N ARG A 137 -13.32 -13.12 -3.84
CA ARG A 137 -13.95 -13.71 -5.05
C ARG A 137 -14.30 -15.17 -4.84
N GLU A 138 -13.48 -15.92 -4.11
CA GLU A 138 -13.74 -17.32 -3.82
C GLU A 138 -14.96 -17.48 -2.89
N LEU A 139 -15.04 -16.68 -1.82
CA LEU A 139 -16.22 -16.64 -0.95
C LEU A 139 -17.48 -16.23 -1.73
N ALA A 140 -17.39 -15.21 -2.59
CA ALA A 140 -18.52 -14.79 -3.42
C ALA A 140 -18.95 -15.86 -4.43
N ALA A 141 -18.01 -16.63 -4.98
CA ALA A 141 -18.33 -17.75 -5.87
C ALA A 141 -18.98 -18.93 -5.12
N ARG A 142 -18.60 -19.17 -3.85
CA ARG A 142 -19.19 -20.19 -2.98
C ARG A 142 -20.57 -19.79 -2.47
N PHE A 143 -20.77 -18.50 -2.17
CA PHE A 143 -21.98 -17.95 -1.58
C PHE A 143 -22.63 -16.93 -2.52
N ALA A 144 -23.50 -17.42 -3.41
CA ALA A 144 -24.18 -16.58 -4.41
C ALA A 144 -25.04 -15.45 -3.82
N SER A 145 -25.44 -15.54 -2.54
CA SER A 145 -26.13 -14.49 -1.80
C SER A 145 -25.72 -14.49 -0.33
N GLY A 146 -25.73 -13.31 0.29
CA GLY A 146 -25.29 -13.14 1.69
C GLY A 146 -23.78 -13.37 1.88
N HIS A 147 -23.38 -13.50 3.13
CA HIS A 147 -21.99 -13.61 3.54
C HIS A 147 -21.69 -14.96 4.19
N TRP A 148 -20.41 -15.23 4.48
CA TRP A 148 -20.00 -16.45 5.17
C TRP A 148 -20.59 -16.53 6.59
N HIS A 149 -20.67 -15.40 7.28
CA HIS A 149 -21.17 -15.32 8.66
C HIS A 149 -22.69 -15.52 8.74
N ASP A 150 -23.43 -15.40 7.63
CA ASP A 150 -24.85 -15.80 7.59
C ASP A 150 -25.04 -17.32 7.71
N ARG A 151 -23.97 -18.08 7.51
CA ARG A 151 -23.94 -19.55 7.47
C ARG A 151 -23.05 -20.14 8.57
N TYR A 152 -22.64 -19.32 9.53
CA TYR A 152 -21.80 -19.75 10.64
C TYR A 152 -22.68 -20.39 11.72
N GLU A 153 -22.62 -21.72 11.80
CA GLU A 153 -23.46 -22.54 12.70
C GLU A 153 -22.70 -23.06 13.92
N ASP A 154 -21.37 -22.96 13.92
CA ASP A 154 -20.50 -23.34 15.02
C ASP A 154 -20.90 -22.58 16.31
N ALA A 155 -20.73 -23.24 17.45
CA ALA A 155 -21.13 -22.72 18.75
C ALA A 155 -20.11 -21.70 19.30
N GLU A 156 -18.87 -21.80 18.83
CA GLU A 156 -17.73 -21.00 19.20
C GLU A 156 -17.91 -19.55 18.78
N VAL A 157 -17.52 -18.63 19.65
CA VAL A 157 -17.50 -17.19 19.33
C VAL A 157 -16.50 -16.95 18.22
N ILE A 158 -16.85 -16.10 17.24
CA ILE A 158 -15.96 -15.64 16.19
C ILE A 158 -15.95 -14.11 16.11
N ALA A 159 -14.74 -13.54 16.08
CA ALA A 159 -14.49 -12.12 15.90
C ALA A 159 -13.67 -11.89 14.62
N PHE A 160 -14.04 -10.86 13.86
CA PHE A 160 -13.38 -10.49 12.60
C PHE A 160 -13.46 -8.99 12.31
N GLY A 161 -12.71 -8.54 11.31
CA GLY A 161 -12.59 -7.16 10.85
C GLY A 161 -12.88 -7.01 9.35
N HIS A 162 -12.02 -6.27 8.62
CA HIS A 162 -11.96 -6.13 7.14
C HIS A 162 -13.13 -5.41 6.46
N HIS A 163 -14.35 -5.63 6.95
CA HIS A 163 -15.58 -5.02 6.43
C HIS A 163 -16.17 -4.07 7.46
N VAL A 164 -16.04 -2.76 7.20
CA VAL A 164 -16.63 -1.70 8.02
C VAL A 164 -18.14 -1.93 8.20
N THR A 165 -18.57 -2.10 9.46
CA THR A 165 -19.94 -2.42 9.84
C THR A 165 -20.81 -1.18 10.10
N GLY A 166 -20.20 0.00 10.16
CA GLY A 166 -20.85 1.28 10.48
C GLY A 166 -20.45 1.80 11.85
N ASP A 167 -21.33 2.61 12.47
CA ASP A 167 -21.07 3.24 13.77
C ASP A 167 -21.02 2.23 14.93
N GLU A 168 -21.69 1.08 14.77
CA GLU A 168 -21.74 -0.01 15.75
C GLU A 168 -21.12 -1.28 15.15
N PRO A 169 -20.48 -2.13 15.98
CA PRO A 169 -20.01 -3.42 15.51
C PRO A 169 -21.18 -4.32 15.12
N MET A 170 -20.92 -5.21 14.16
CA MET A 170 -21.89 -6.25 13.83
C MET A 170 -21.91 -7.28 14.96
N VAL A 171 -23.07 -7.48 15.57
CA VAL A 171 -23.30 -8.57 16.54
C VAL A 171 -24.43 -9.45 16.04
N ARG A 172 -24.14 -10.73 15.84
CA ARG A 172 -25.14 -11.71 15.40
C ARG A 172 -25.14 -12.95 16.28
N ASP A 173 -26.36 -13.36 16.64
CA ASP A 173 -26.67 -14.53 17.47
C ASP A 173 -25.86 -14.63 18.78
N GLY A 174 -25.38 -13.50 19.30
CA GLY A 174 -24.53 -13.42 20.50
C GLY A 174 -23.15 -14.09 20.37
N ARG A 175 -22.75 -14.55 19.18
CA ARG A 175 -21.49 -15.29 18.97
C ARG A 175 -20.65 -14.81 17.78
N ILE A 176 -21.20 -13.99 16.90
CA ILE A 176 -20.51 -13.49 15.70
C ILE A 176 -20.30 -11.98 15.84
N PHE A 177 -19.04 -11.54 15.78
CA PHE A 177 -18.63 -10.16 16.03
C PHE A 177 -17.81 -9.60 14.85
N GLY A 178 -18.38 -8.66 14.10
CA GLY A 178 -17.65 -7.82 13.17
C GLY A 178 -17.22 -6.54 13.88
N LEU A 179 -15.91 -6.38 14.09
CA LEU A 179 -15.31 -5.34 14.94
C LEU A 179 -14.76 -4.14 14.16
N ASP A 180 -14.68 -4.21 12.84
CA ASP A 180 -14.27 -3.07 12.01
C ASP A 180 -15.40 -2.03 11.98
N THR A 181 -15.24 -0.99 12.79
CA THR A 181 -16.12 0.18 12.85
C THR A 181 -15.48 1.42 12.21
N GLY A 182 -14.46 1.21 11.36
CA GLY A 182 -13.91 2.24 10.49
C GLY A 182 -13.10 3.32 11.20
N ALA A 183 -12.25 2.96 12.17
CA ALA A 183 -11.42 3.91 12.94
C ALA A 183 -10.67 4.91 12.04
N CYS A 184 -9.98 4.41 11.01
CA CYS A 184 -9.22 5.27 10.10
C CYS A 184 -10.08 6.18 9.21
N HIS A 185 -11.39 5.94 9.14
CA HIS A 185 -12.35 6.70 8.35
C HIS A 185 -13.18 7.67 9.20
N GLY A 186 -12.77 7.92 10.45
CA GLY A 186 -13.50 8.80 11.37
C GLY A 186 -14.66 8.13 12.08
N GLY A 187 -14.76 6.81 11.99
CA GLY A 187 -15.71 6.01 12.76
C GLY A 187 -15.22 5.76 14.18
N ARG A 188 -15.10 4.48 14.57
CA ARG A 188 -14.68 4.07 15.91
C ARG A 188 -13.60 3.00 15.83
N LEU A 189 -12.83 2.87 16.91
CA LEU A 189 -12.04 1.66 17.15
C LEU A 189 -12.77 0.83 18.20
N THR A 190 -13.07 -0.42 17.87
CA THR A 190 -13.91 -1.30 18.70
C THR A 190 -13.13 -2.54 19.17
N ALA A 191 -13.38 -2.96 20.40
CA ALA A 191 -12.88 -4.21 20.96
C ALA A 191 -13.99 -5.02 21.65
N LEU A 192 -13.80 -6.34 21.70
CA LEU A 192 -14.60 -7.31 22.43
C LEU A 192 -13.80 -7.89 23.60
N SER A 193 -14.30 -7.74 24.82
CA SER A 193 -13.79 -8.41 26.02
C SER A 193 -14.49 -9.77 26.21
N LEU A 194 -13.71 -10.80 26.51
CA LEU A 194 -14.14 -12.17 26.76
C LEU A 194 -13.63 -12.63 28.13
N PRO A 195 -14.40 -13.46 28.88
CA PRO A 195 -15.58 -14.21 28.42
C PRO A 195 -16.92 -13.49 28.62
N ASP A 196 -16.94 -12.26 29.13
CA ASP A 196 -18.16 -11.51 29.43
C ASP A 196 -18.87 -10.92 28.20
N MET A 197 -18.21 -10.96 27.04
CA MET A 197 -18.74 -10.52 25.74
C MET A 197 -19.06 -9.03 25.70
N THR A 198 -18.30 -8.23 26.46
CA THR A 198 -18.50 -6.79 26.56
C THR A 198 -17.81 -6.06 25.41
N ILE A 199 -18.56 -5.20 24.71
CA ILE A 199 -18.04 -4.37 23.62
C ILE A 199 -17.60 -3.02 24.17
N HIS A 200 -16.40 -2.60 23.77
CA HIS A 200 -15.81 -1.31 24.09
C HIS A 200 -15.46 -0.58 22.81
N SER A 201 -15.66 0.74 22.77
CA SER A 201 -15.24 1.51 21.60
C SER A 201 -14.89 2.94 21.96
N VAL A 202 -13.93 3.51 21.22
CA VAL A 202 -13.58 4.93 21.26
C VAL A 202 -13.84 5.55 19.90
N ALA A 203 -14.26 6.82 19.88
CA ALA A 203 -14.46 7.55 18.64
C ALA A 203 -13.10 7.91 18.05
N ALA A 204 -12.95 7.78 16.73
CA ALA A 204 -11.78 8.32 16.05
C ALA A 204 -11.76 9.85 16.18
N HIS A 205 -10.58 10.43 16.36
CA HIS A 205 -10.45 11.88 16.54
C HIS A 205 -10.82 12.65 15.28
N THR A 206 -10.69 12.01 14.12
CA THR A 206 -10.89 12.60 12.80
C THR A 206 -10.95 11.50 11.72
N ASP A 207 -11.30 11.87 10.49
CA ASP A 207 -11.05 11.01 9.32
C ASP A 207 -9.55 11.02 9.00
N HIS A 208 -8.84 10.10 9.65
CA HIS A 208 -7.40 9.92 9.51
C HIS A 208 -7.00 9.67 8.07
N TRP A 209 -7.75 8.86 7.33
CA TRP A 209 -7.39 8.55 5.95
C TRP A 209 -7.46 9.78 5.05
N SER A 210 -8.52 10.58 5.19
CA SER A 210 -8.62 11.86 4.47
C SER A 210 -7.47 12.80 4.83
N ASN A 211 -7.06 12.87 6.10
CA ASN A 211 -5.94 13.69 6.54
C ASN A 211 -4.60 13.19 5.98
N VAL A 212 -4.34 11.89 6.09
CA VAL A 212 -3.13 11.25 5.58
C VAL A 212 -3.03 11.44 4.07
N ARG A 213 -4.13 11.26 3.32
CA ARG A 213 -4.15 11.54 1.88
C ARG A 213 -3.75 12.97 1.56
N ARG A 214 -4.27 13.96 2.29
CA ARG A 214 -3.90 15.37 2.09
C ARG A 214 -2.42 15.64 2.36
N ASN A 215 -1.87 15.07 3.44
CA ASN A 215 -0.51 15.34 3.88
C ASN A 215 0.56 14.59 3.08
N TRP A 216 0.23 13.42 2.55
CA TRP A 216 1.21 12.52 1.91
C TRP A 216 1.15 12.51 0.38
N GLN A 217 0.22 13.24 -0.25
CA GLN A 217 0.08 13.24 -1.70
C GLN A 217 1.37 13.67 -2.42
N LEU A 218 1.94 14.81 -2.02
CA LEU A 218 3.18 15.32 -2.62
C LEU A 218 4.40 14.44 -2.31
N PRO A 219 4.64 14.01 -1.05
CA PRO A 219 5.70 13.03 -0.76
C PRO A 219 5.62 11.76 -1.62
N VAL A 220 4.44 11.16 -1.78
CA VAL A 220 4.25 9.96 -2.61
C VAL A 220 4.47 10.26 -4.10
N LEU A 221 4.06 11.43 -4.59
CA LEU A 221 4.32 11.83 -5.98
C LEU A 221 5.81 11.90 -6.28
N ARG A 222 6.61 12.45 -5.36
CA ARG A 222 8.06 12.56 -5.49
C ARG A 222 8.78 11.22 -5.54
N THR A 223 8.17 10.16 -5.01
CA THR A 223 8.77 8.81 -5.04
C THR A 223 8.38 7.98 -6.27
N LYS A 224 7.48 8.48 -7.13
CA LYS A 224 7.11 7.73 -8.34
C LYS A 224 8.30 7.66 -9.31
N PRO A 225 8.44 6.57 -10.08
CA PRO A 225 9.56 6.35 -10.98
C PRO A 225 9.40 7.15 -12.30
N TRP A 226 9.33 8.48 -12.23
CA TRP A 226 9.08 9.35 -13.39
C TRP A 226 10.05 9.12 -14.54
N HIS A 227 11.32 8.86 -14.22
CA HIS A 227 12.33 8.50 -15.21
C HIS A 227 12.05 7.19 -15.95
N GLY A 228 11.42 6.23 -15.27
CA GLY A 228 11.18 4.87 -15.75
C GLY A 228 9.88 4.71 -16.55
N TYR A 229 8.93 5.64 -16.39
CA TYR A 229 7.70 5.60 -17.17
C TYR A 229 7.95 5.80 -18.66
N THR A 230 7.16 5.12 -19.49
CA THR A 230 7.00 5.53 -20.87
C THR A 230 6.35 6.92 -20.95
N TRP A 231 6.54 7.61 -22.07
CA TRP A 231 5.89 8.92 -22.28
C TRP A 231 4.37 8.86 -22.11
N LEU A 232 3.74 7.76 -22.55
CA LEU A 232 2.30 7.53 -22.39
C LEU A 232 1.93 7.35 -20.91
N GLU A 233 2.61 6.45 -20.20
CA GLU A 233 2.35 6.21 -18.77
C GLU A 233 2.55 7.47 -17.93
N LEU A 234 3.58 8.27 -18.25
CA LEU A 234 3.85 9.55 -17.60
C LEU A 234 2.68 10.52 -17.81
N ALA A 235 2.24 10.72 -19.05
CA ALA A 235 1.13 11.62 -19.38
C ALA A 235 -0.20 11.18 -18.76
N GLU A 236 -0.51 9.88 -18.81
CA GLU A 236 -1.69 9.29 -18.17
C GLU A 236 -1.65 9.43 -16.65
N THR A 237 -0.47 9.24 -16.05
CA THR A 237 -0.27 9.40 -14.61
C THR A 237 -0.46 10.84 -14.17
N ILE A 238 0.10 11.82 -14.90
CA ILE A 238 -0.14 13.24 -14.65
C ILE A 238 -1.63 13.54 -14.74
N THR A 239 -2.28 13.19 -15.86
CA THR A 239 -3.71 13.43 -16.07
C THR A 239 -4.56 12.89 -14.93
N ARG A 240 -4.32 11.64 -14.52
CA ARG A 240 -5.05 10.99 -13.43
C ARG A 240 -4.86 11.67 -12.09
N LEU A 241 -3.65 12.19 -11.80
CA LEU A 241 -3.30 12.75 -10.49
C LEU A 241 -3.52 14.27 -10.41
N SER A 242 -3.63 14.97 -11.54
CA SER A 242 -3.86 16.42 -11.62
C SER A 242 -5.24 16.86 -11.10
N ALA A 243 -6.19 15.93 -10.99
CA ALA A 243 -7.50 16.16 -10.37
C ALA A 243 -7.44 16.32 -8.84
N THR A 244 -6.25 16.22 -8.23
CA THR A 244 -6.08 16.40 -6.78
C THR A 244 -6.48 17.82 -6.31
N PRO A 245 -7.17 17.96 -5.16
CA PRO A 245 -7.49 19.27 -4.58
C PRO A 245 -6.28 19.97 -3.96
N ASP A 246 -5.15 19.28 -3.76
CA ASP A 246 -3.92 19.86 -3.22
C ASP A 246 -3.17 20.74 -4.25
N ALA A 247 -2.96 22.01 -3.91
CA ALA A 247 -2.30 22.97 -4.80
C ALA A 247 -0.82 22.67 -5.00
N ALA A 248 -0.12 22.18 -3.97
CA ALA A 248 1.30 21.88 -4.07
C ALA A 248 1.55 20.69 -5.01
N SER A 249 0.75 19.62 -4.88
CA SER A 249 0.77 18.47 -5.79
C SER A 249 0.45 18.86 -7.23
N ARG A 250 -0.54 19.74 -7.48
CA ARG A 250 -0.83 20.22 -8.83
C ARG A 250 0.33 21.03 -9.43
N ALA A 251 0.91 21.93 -8.64
CA ALA A 251 2.06 22.72 -9.10
C ALA A 251 3.24 21.81 -9.45
N TRP A 252 3.51 20.81 -8.61
CA TRP A 252 4.59 19.85 -8.83
C TRP A 252 4.34 18.98 -10.07
N LEU A 253 3.12 18.48 -10.27
CA LEU A 253 2.76 17.74 -11.49
C LEU A 253 2.90 18.59 -12.76
N ALA A 254 2.59 19.89 -12.70
CA ALA A 254 2.82 20.80 -13.82
C ALA A 254 4.32 20.99 -14.12
N GLU A 255 5.18 20.99 -13.11
CA GLU A 255 6.64 20.99 -13.32
C GLU A 255 7.14 19.67 -13.94
N ILE A 256 6.58 18.52 -13.54
CA ILE A 256 6.86 17.24 -14.21
C ILE A 256 6.42 17.26 -15.68
N GLU A 257 5.25 17.82 -15.98
CA GLU A 257 4.77 17.94 -17.35
C GLU A 257 5.73 18.81 -18.18
N LYS A 258 6.09 20.00 -17.68
CA LYS A 258 7.06 20.89 -18.34
C LYS A 258 8.42 20.21 -18.56
N TRP A 259 8.93 19.51 -17.55
CA TRP A 259 10.16 18.74 -17.64
C TRP A 259 10.06 17.67 -18.74
N SER A 260 8.96 16.93 -18.80
CA SER A 260 8.74 15.89 -19.82
C SER A 260 8.68 16.44 -21.25
N VAL A 261 8.09 17.62 -21.43
CA VAL A 261 8.04 18.33 -22.73
C VAL A 261 9.43 18.83 -23.11
N ALA A 262 10.18 19.38 -22.15
CA ALA A 262 11.54 19.86 -22.38
C ALA A 262 12.50 18.71 -22.76
N LEU A 263 12.34 17.53 -22.18
CA LEU A 263 13.12 16.35 -22.59
C LEU A 263 12.80 15.87 -24.00
N GLN A 264 11.55 15.98 -24.44
CA GLN A 264 11.18 15.56 -25.80
C GLN A 264 11.59 16.61 -26.85
N SER A 265 11.71 17.88 -26.46
CA SER A 265 12.10 18.96 -27.38
C SER A 265 13.56 18.89 -27.82
N VAL A 266 14.43 18.15 -27.12
CA VAL A 266 15.85 17.99 -27.48
C VAL A 266 16.10 16.94 -28.56
N PHE A 267 15.09 16.19 -29.02
CA PHE A 267 15.30 15.16 -30.06
C PHE A 267 15.96 15.68 -31.34
N PRO A 268 15.61 16.85 -31.91
CA PRO A 268 16.33 17.40 -33.05
C PRO A 268 17.82 17.65 -32.76
N ALA A 269 18.13 18.21 -31.58
CA ALA A 269 19.51 18.46 -31.16
C ALA A 269 20.31 17.15 -30.99
N LEU A 270 19.66 16.09 -30.49
CA LEU A 270 20.26 14.76 -30.35
C LEU A 270 20.57 14.11 -31.70
N VAL A 271 19.68 14.25 -32.69
CA VAL A 271 19.95 13.78 -34.06
C VAL A 271 21.19 14.48 -34.60
N SER A 272 21.24 15.81 -34.54
CA SER A 272 22.41 16.57 -35.02
C SER A 272 23.69 16.28 -34.23
N ALA A 273 23.59 16.01 -32.92
CA ALA A 273 24.74 15.63 -32.10
C ALA A 273 25.25 14.23 -32.46
N ALA A 274 24.34 13.28 -32.73
CA ALA A 274 24.70 11.93 -33.18
C ALA A 274 25.39 11.96 -34.55
N GLU A 275 24.91 12.78 -35.49
CA GLU A 275 25.53 12.99 -36.81
C GLU A 275 26.96 13.53 -36.66
N ARG A 276 27.14 14.66 -35.96
CA ARG A 276 28.46 15.25 -35.71
C ARG A 276 29.43 14.27 -35.04
N THR A 277 28.93 13.51 -34.06
CA THR A 277 29.74 12.53 -33.33
C THR A 277 30.12 11.36 -34.23
N ALA A 278 29.19 10.87 -35.06
CA ALA A 278 29.44 9.76 -35.99
C ALA A 278 30.47 10.14 -37.07
N ASP A 279 30.44 11.39 -37.57
CA ASP A 279 31.39 11.90 -38.55
C ASP A 279 32.83 11.99 -37.99
N GLY A 280 32.96 12.23 -36.68
CA GLY A 280 34.25 12.36 -35.99
C GLY A 280 34.87 11.02 -35.55
N LEU A 281 34.18 9.90 -35.72
CA LEU A 281 34.60 8.60 -35.19
C LEU A 281 34.77 7.54 -36.30
N ASP A 282 35.74 6.66 -36.10
CA ASP A 282 35.86 5.43 -36.88
C ASP A 282 34.87 4.35 -36.38
N ALA A 283 34.75 3.24 -37.11
CA ALA A 283 33.80 2.17 -36.80
C ALA A 283 34.05 1.51 -35.43
N GLU A 284 35.31 1.35 -35.03
CA GLU A 284 35.67 0.72 -33.75
C GLU A 284 35.31 1.64 -32.58
N LYS A 285 35.60 2.94 -32.68
CA LYS A 285 35.21 3.93 -31.66
C LYS A 285 33.71 4.10 -31.56
N MET A 286 32.97 4.10 -32.68
CA MET A 286 31.51 4.09 -32.65
C MET A 286 30.97 2.86 -31.94
N LYS A 287 31.54 1.68 -32.19
CA LYS A 287 31.12 0.44 -31.53
C LYS A 287 31.31 0.48 -30.02
N ALA A 288 32.38 1.13 -29.54
CA ALA A 288 32.67 1.33 -28.13
C ALA A 288 31.86 2.47 -27.47
N HIS A 289 31.20 3.32 -28.25
CA HIS A 289 30.48 4.49 -27.75
C HIS A 289 29.15 4.11 -27.06
N PRO A 290 28.77 4.74 -25.93
CA PRO A 290 27.48 4.46 -25.27
C PRO A 290 26.24 4.66 -26.18
N ALA A 291 26.34 5.59 -27.14
CA ALA A 291 25.31 5.85 -28.16
C ALA A 291 25.51 5.06 -29.47
N SER A 292 26.31 3.98 -29.47
CA SER A 292 26.72 3.23 -30.68
C SER A 292 25.61 3.01 -31.70
N MET A 293 24.47 2.46 -31.28
CA MET A 293 23.31 2.21 -32.16
C MET A 293 22.86 3.47 -32.92
N PHE A 294 22.76 4.60 -32.21
CA PHE A 294 22.31 5.87 -32.79
C PHE A 294 23.37 6.47 -33.72
N LEU A 295 24.67 6.33 -33.40
CA LEU A 295 25.76 6.78 -34.27
C LEU A 295 25.80 6.00 -35.59
N PHE A 296 25.60 4.68 -35.54
CA PHE A 296 25.49 3.86 -36.76
C PHE A 296 24.23 4.19 -37.56
N GLN A 297 23.11 4.53 -36.92
CA GLN A 297 21.91 4.99 -37.63
C GLN A 297 22.17 6.35 -38.30
N ALA A 298 22.78 7.30 -37.59
CA ALA A 298 23.12 8.63 -38.11
C ALA A 298 24.06 8.55 -39.33
N ARG A 299 25.16 7.79 -39.23
CA ARG A 299 26.12 7.61 -40.34
C ARG A 299 25.51 7.01 -41.61
N ASN A 300 24.45 6.23 -41.45
CA ASN A 300 23.75 5.60 -42.58
C ASN A 300 22.52 6.40 -43.04
N ASN A 301 22.33 7.64 -42.55
CA ASN A 301 21.15 8.48 -42.83
C ASN A 301 19.82 7.79 -42.47
N ARG A 302 19.81 7.02 -41.38
CA ARG A 302 18.64 6.28 -40.86
C ARG A 302 18.14 6.80 -39.52
N LEU A 303 18.78 7.81 -38.95
CA LEU A 303 18.35 8.44 -37.71
C LEU A 303 17.55 9.70 -38.03
N ASP A 304 16.27 9.72 -37.65
CA ASP A 304 15.42 10.90 -37.70
C ASP A 304 14.72 11.11 -36.34
N VAL A 305 14.06 12.26 -36.17
CA VAL A 305 13.39 12.63 -34.91
C VAL A 305 12.30 11.61 -34.55
N ALA A 306 11.54 11.13 -35.54
CA ALA A 306 10.44 10.20 -35.31
C ALA A 306 10.95 8.81 -34.85
N GLY A 307 12.02 8.32 -35.47
CA GLY A 307 12.70 7.09 -35.12
C GLY A 307 13.40 7.19 -33.78
N LEU A 308 14.00 8.34 -33.47
CA LEU A 308 14.61 8.58 -32.18
C LEU A 308 13.55 8.59 -31.06
N SER A 309 12.43 9.30 -31.23
CA SER A 309 11.33 9.34 -30.25
C SER A 309 10.75 7.95 -29.96
N ARG A 310 10.63 7.08 -30.96
CA ARG A 310 10.20 5.67 -30.76
C ARG A 310 11.22 4.84 -29.98
N GLN A 311 12.51 5.08 -30.19
CA GLN A 311 13.59 4.33 -29.53
C GLN A 311 13.87 4.85 -28.11
N CYS A 312 13.78 6.17 -27.90
CA CYS A 312 13.87 6.86 -26.62
C CYS A 312 12.46 7.03 -26.03
N ASN A 313 11.80 5.92 -25.73
CA ASN A 313 10.41 5.88 -25.30
C ASN A 313 10.17 6.19 -23.81
N THR A 314 11.22 6.50 -23.04
CA THR A 314 11.17 6.88 -21.63
C THR A 314 12.11 8.08 -21.37
N PRO A 315 11.86 8.89 -20.32
CA PRO A 315 12.78 9.96 -19.94
C PRO A 315 14.19 9.45 -19.65
N ARG A 316 14.33 8.29 -18.97
CA ARG A 316 15.65 7.72 -18.67
C ARG A 316 16.46 7.47 -19.93
N ARG A 317 15.86 6.84 -20.96
CA ARG A 317 16.57 6.55 -22.22
C ARG A 317 16.96 7.82 -22.97
N THR A 318 16.13 8.86 -22.89
CA THR A 318 16.47 10.17 -23.46
C THR A 318 17.65 10.80 -22.72
N ILE A 319 17.61 10.85 -21.39
CA ILE A 319 18.69 11.42 -20.56
C ILE A 319 20.00 10.66 -20.75
N ASP A 320 19.97 9.33 -20.76
CA ASP A 320 21.17 8.52 -20.97
C ASP A 320 21.82 8.85 -22.34
N LEU A 321 21.00 9.10 -23.37
CA LEU A 321 21.49 9.51 -24.68
C LEU A 321 22.02 10.95 -24.70
N THR A 322 21.39 11.87 -23.96
CA THR A 322 21.84 13.26 -23.89
C THR A 322 23.20 13.35 -23.21
N VAL A 323 23.41 12.59 -22.15
CA VAL A 323 24.71 12.43 -21.48
C VAL A 323 25.74 11.85 -22.45
N ALA A 324 25.39 10.80 -23.20
CA ALA A 324 26.30 10.18 -24.15
C ALA A 324 26.71 11.10 -25.30
N LEU A 325 25.85 12.04 -25.71
CA LEU A 325 26.08 12.95 -26.84
C LEU A 325 26.45 14.38 -26.43
N GLY A 326 26.60 14.66 -25.13
CA GLY A 326 26.93 15.99 -24.62
C GLY A 326 25.84 17.04 -24.90
N VAL A 327 24.57 16.64 -24.87
CA VAL A 327 23.40 17.53 -25.00
C VAL A 327 22.85 17.84 -23.61
N GLU A 328 22.67 19.12 -23.30
CA GLU A 328 22.12 19.55 -22.02
C GLU A 328 20.60 19.37 -21.96
N VAL A 329 20.11 18.99 -20.78
CA VAL A 329 18.68 18.80 -20.48
C VAL A 329 18.38 19.27 -19.04
N PRO A 330 17.15 19.71 -18.76
CA PRO A 330 16.77 20.05 -17.40
C PRO A 330 16.77 18.81 -16.49
N ALA A 331 17.16 19.03 -15.22
CA ALA A 331 17.02 18.03 -14.17
C ALA A 331 15.53 17.80 -13.83
N LEU A 332 15.22 16.64 -13.25
CA LEU A 332 13.90 16.39 -12.66
C LEU A 332 13.64 17.43 -11.54
N PRO A 333 12.43 18.02 -11.44
CA PRO A 333 12.07 18.88 -10.33
C PRO A 333 12.19 18.19 -8.95
N ASP A 334 12.71 18.91 -7.95
CA ASP A 334 12.86 18.43 -6.56
C ASP A 334 11.57 18.54 -5.72
#